data_AF-F8SHJ8-F1
#
_entry.id   AF-F8SHJ8-F1
#
_cell.length_a   1.000
_cell.length_b   1.000
_cell.length_c   1.000
_cell.angle_alpha   90.00
_cell.angle_beta   90.00
_cell.angle_gamma   90.00
#
_symmetry.space_group_name_H-M   'P 1'
#
loop_
_entity.id
_entity.type
_entity.pdbx_description
1 polymer ?
#
loop_
_entity_poly.entity_id
_entity_poly.type
_entity_poly.pdbx_seq_one_letter_code
_entity_poly.pdbx_strand_id
1 'polypeptide(L)'
;ETLRKYPPLPNILRNVTKPYQVPGMNVTLEKDCRVLLPVYAIHHDPQIYPDPHQYDPDRFNPDQCAARHPMAFVPFGEGPRICI
;
A
#
# COMPACT_ATOMS: atom_id res chain seq x y z
N GLU A 1 1.17 -13.43 3.92
CA GLU A 1 1.00 -13.81 2.50
C GLU A 1 -0.44 -13.85 2.01
N THR A 2 -1.38 -14.56 2.64
CA THR A 2 -2.80 -14.62 2.17
C THR A 2 -3.43 -13.24 1.96
N LEU A 3 -3.30 -12.33 2.95
CA LEU A 3 -3.81 -10.95 2.84
C LEU A 3 -3.08 -10.10 1.79
N ARG A 4 -1.86 -10.49 1.38
CA ARG A 4 -1.16 -9.84 0.28
C ARG A 4 -1.84 -10.19 -1.04
N LYS A 5 -1.99 -11.49 -1.33
CA LYS A 5 -2.59 -11.99 -2.58
C LYS A 5 -4.08 -11.68 -2.69
N TYR A 6 -4.80 -11.78 -1.58
CA TYR A 6 -6.25 -11.66 -1.54
C TYR A 6 -6.67 -10.63 -0.49
N PRO A 7 -6.34 -9.33 -0.69
CA PRO A 7 -6.71 -8.29 0.25
C PRO A 7 -8.25 -8.12 0.24
N PRO A 8 -8.94 -8.23 1.39
CA PRO A 8 -10.38 -7.99 1.45
C PRO A 8 -10.77 -6.57 1.03
N LEU A 9 -9.89 -5.61 1.28
CA LEU A 9 -9.99 -4.22 0.82
C LEU A 9 -8.88 -3.95 -0.20
N PRO A 10 -9.14 -4.14 -1.51
CA PRO A 10 -8.11 -3.98 -2.55
C PRO A 10 -7.72 -2.53 -2.81
N ASN A 11 -8.47 -1.57 -2.25
CA ASN A 11 -8.23 -0.15 -2.39
C ASN A 11 -8.48 0.56 -1.07
N ILE A 12 -7.70 1.60 -0.80
CA ILE A 12 -7.90 2.50 0.33
C ILE A 12 -8.13 3.91 -0.22
N LEU A 13 -9.13 4.61 0.30
CA LEU A 13 -9.38 6.01 -0.05
C LEU A 13 -8.84 6.95 1.02
N ARG A 14 -8.31 8.09 0.57
CA ARG A 14 -7.90 9.22 1.42
C ARG A 14 -8.50 10.51 0.86
N ASN A 15 -8.92 11.40 1.75
CA ASN A 15 -9.36 12.74 1.38
C ASN A 15 -8.24 13.73 1.68
N VAL A 16 -7.99 14.62 0.73
CA VAL A 16 -6.98 15.67 0.87
C VAL A 16 -7.58 16.82 1.65
N THR A 17 -7.13 17.03 2.89
CA THR A 17 -7.70 18.06 3.79
C THR A 17 -7.09 19.45 3.59
N LYS A 18 -5.92 19.52 2.95
CA LYS A 18 -5.20 20.73 2.55
C LYS A 18 -4.39 20.44 1.29
N PRO A 19 -4.14 21.44 0.41
CA PRO A 19 -3.31 21.23 -0.77
C PRO A 19 -1.98 20.58 -0.43
N TYR A 20 -1.58 19.58 -1.22
CA TYR A 20 -0.40 18.76 -0.93
C TYR A 20 0.43 18.52 -2.18
N GLN A 21 1.67 19.03 -2.20
CA GLN A 21 2.65 18.69 -3.22
C GLN A 21 3.15 17.27 -2.97
N VAL A 22 2.99 16.38 -3.94
CA VAL A 22 3.53 15.02 -3.85
C VAL A 22 5.06 15.09 -3.96
N PRO A 23 5.82 14.63 -2.93
CA PRO A 23 7.28 14.70 -2.97
C PRO A 23 7.85 13.97 -4.18
N GLY A 24 8.82 14.59 -4.87
CA GLY A 24 9.47 14.00 -6.05
C GLY A 24 8.64 14.04 -7.33
N MET A 25 7.42 14.58 -7.31
CA MET A 25 6.57 14.75 -8.49
C MET A 25 6.19 16.21 -8.67
N ASN A 26 5.96 16.65 -9.91
CA ASN A 26 5.37 17.96 -10.19
C ASN A 26 3.82 17.87 -10.18
N VAL A 27 3.27 17.34 -9.09
CA VAL A 27 1.83 17.10 -8.91
C VAL A 27 1.39 17.65 -7.56
N THR A 28 0.39 18.54 -7.60
CA THR A 28 -0.28 19.06 -6.40
C THR A 28 -1.67 18.46 -6.30
N LEU A 29 -1.96 17.84 -5.16
CA LEU A 29 -3.30 17.38 -4.82
C LEU A 29 -4.09 18.55 -4.24
N GLU A 30 -5.21 18.88 -4.87
CA GLU A 30 -6.09 19.94 -4.40
C GLU A 30 -6.89 19.50 -3.17
N LYS A 31 -7.32 20.49 -2.37
CA LYS A 31 -8.21 20.24 -1.24
C LYS A 31 -9.50 19.55 -1.72
N ASP A 32 -10.03 18.64 -0.90
CA ASP A 32 -11.25 17.87 -1.13
C ASP A 32 -11.16 16.84 -2.28
N CYS A 33 -9.98 16.69 -2.90
CA CYS A 33 -9.68 15.60 -3.80
C CYS A 33 -9.64 14.24 -3.06
N ARG A 34 -10.16 13.20 -3.71
CA ARG A 34 -10.05 11.81 -3.24
C ARG A 34 -8.87 11.13 -3.91
N VAL A 35 -7.98 10.58 -3.10
CA VAL A 35 -6.84 9.77 -3.55
C VAL A 35 -7.18 8.31 -3.31
N LEU A 36 -7.06 7.50 -4.36
CA LEU A 36 -7.15 6.05 -4.28
C LEU A 36 -5.75 5.47 -4.17
N LEU A 37 -5.51 4.70 -3.12
CA LEU A 37 -4.31 3.89 -2.95
C LEU A 37 -4.63 2.46 -3.42
N PRO A 38 -4.01 1.98 -4.51
CA PRO A 38 -4.34 0.68 -5.10
C PRO A 38 -3.58 -0.44 -4.37
N VAL A 39 -4.06 -0.84 -3.19
CA VAL A 39 -3.44 -1.87 -2.34
C VAL A 39 -3.20 -3.16 -3.11
N TYR A 40 -4.17 -3.62 -3.89
CA TYR A 40 -4.04 -4.83 -4.69
C TYR A 40 -2.89 -4.74 -5.70
N ALA A 41 -2.73 -3.59 -6.36
CA ALA A 41 -1.67 -3.37 -7.34
C ALA A 41 -0.30 -3.34 -6.65
N ILE A 42 -0.16 -2.63 -5.54
CA ILE A 42 1.08 -2.60 -4.74
C ILE A 42 1.46 -4.01 -4.27
N HIS A 43 0.47 -4.77 -3.77
CA HIS A 43 0.67 -6.13 -3.32
C HIS A 43 1.06 -7.11 -4.45
N HIS A 44 0.83 -6.76 -5.71
CA HIS A 44 1.19 -7.56 -6.89
C HIS A 44 2.29 -6.93 -7.74
N ASP A 45 2.95 -5.88 -7.24
CA ASP A 45 4.05 -5.24 -7.95
C ASP A 45 5.28 -6.17 -7.92
N PRO A 46 5.77 -6.65 -9.09
CA PRO A 46 6.92 -7.54 -9.15
C PRO A 46 8.22 -6.89 -8.67
N GLN A 47 8.31 -5.56 -8.61
CA GLN A 47 9.47 -4.85 -8.06
C GLN A 47 9.52 -4.93 -6.53
N ILE A 48 8.38 -5.10 -5.88
CA ILE A 48 8.25 -5.24 -4.43
C ILE A 48 8.17 -6.72 -4.02
N TYR A 49 7.49 -7.51 -4.84
CA TYR A 49 7.15 -8.90 -4.62
C TYR A 49 7.51 -9.72 -5.88
N PRO A 50 8.77 -10.17 -6.02
CA PRO A 50 9.18 -11.05 -7.12
C PRO A 50 8.21 -12.22 -7.28
N ASP A 51 7.85 -12.63 -8.50
CA ASP A 51 6.82 -13.66 -8.75
C ASP A 51 5.54 -13.45 -7.92
N PRO A 52 4.84 -12.31 -8.08
CA PRO A 52 3.76 -11.88 -7.18
C PRO A 52 2.55 -12.82 -7.17
N HIS A 53 2.40 -13.65 -8.20
CA HIS A 53 1.34 -14.65 -8.31
C HIS A 53 1.68 -15.97 -7.63
N GLN A 54 2.92 -16.20 -7.21
CA GLN A 54 3.25 -17.33 -6.34
C GLN A 54 2.79 -17.05 -4.91
N TYR A 55 2.31 -18.07 -4.21
CA TYR A 55 2.10 -18.00 -2.76
C TYR A 55 3.40 -18.40 -2.06
N ASP A 56 3.99 -17.48 -1.32
CA ASP A 56 5.28 -17.66 -0.68
C ASP A 56 5.28 -17.01 0.72
N PRO A 57 5.14 -17.81 1.80
CA PRO A 57 5.14 -17.33 3.18
C PRO A 57 6.45 -16.66 3.61
N ASP A 58 7.58 -17.06 3.03
CA ASP A 58 8.91 -16.60 3.46
C ASP A 58 9.11 -15.11 3.19
N ARG A 59 8.28 -14.51 2.32
CA ARG A 59 8.12 -13.06 2.10
C ARG A 59 7.87 -12.25 3.37
N PHE A 60 7.42 -12.92 4.42
CA PHE A 60 7.09 -12.30 5.70
C PHE A 60 8.06 -12.67 6.82
N ASN A 61 9.20 -13.27 6.49
CA ASN A 61 10.30 -13.43 7.44
C ASN A 61 10.84 -12.06 7.91
N PRO A 62 11.35 -11.95 9.14
CA PRO A 62 11.71 -10.66 9.76
C PRO A 62 12.61 -9.77 8.89
N ASP A 63 13.68 -10.34 8.32
CA ASP A 63 14.65 -9.59 7.51
C ASP A 63 14.01 -9.03 6.23
N GLN A 64 13.14 -9.83 5.58
CA GLN A 64 12.45 -9.41 4.35
C GLN A 64 11.36 -8.37 4.64
N CYS A 65 10.68 -8.49 5.78
CA CYS A 65 9.76 -7.44 6.25
C CYS A 65 10.50 -6.13 6.55
N ALA A 66 11.66 -6.20 7.21
CA ALA A 66 12.45 -5.03 7.56
C ALA A 66 13.07 -4.32 6.34
N ALA A 67 13.47 -5.07 5.32
CA ALA A 67 14.01 -4.52 4.07
C ALA A 67 12.93 -3.88 3.17
N ARG A 68 11.66 -4.25 3.34
CA ARG A 68 10.55 -3.77 2.53
C ARG A 68 10.06 -2.41 3.04
N HIS A 69 9.66 -1.53 2.11
CA HIS A 69 9.02 -0.27 2.48
C HIS A 69 7.74 -0.54 3.33
N PRO A 70 7.52 0.17 4.45
CA PRO A 70 6.38 -0.10 5.34
C PRO A 70 5.01 -0.02 4.64
N MET A 71 4.84 0.92 3.72
CA MET A 71 3.60 1.08 2.94
C MET A 71 3.39 0.03 1.82
N ALA A 72 4.33 -0.89 1.62
CA ALA A 72 4.20 -1.94 0.61
C ALA A 72 3.26 -3.09 1.05
N PHE A 73 2.98 -3.21 2.36
CA PHE A 73 2.05 -4.18 2.91
C PHE A 73 1.12 -3.52 3.93
N VAL A 74 -0.07 -3.12 3.48
CA VAL A 74 -1.06 -2.41 4.33
C VAL A 74 -2.44 -3.07 4.29
N PRO A 75 -2.55 -4.37 4.68
CA PRO A 75 -3.79 -5.13 4.56
C PRO A 75 -4.93 -4.60 5.43
N PHE A 76 -4.61 -3.80 6.47
CA PHE A 76 -5.57 -3.22 7.41
C PHE A 76 -5.65 -1.69 7.31
N GLY A 77 -5.00 -1.12 6.30
CA GLY A 77 -4.76 0.33 6.20
C GLY A 77 -3.67 0.82 7.13
N GLU A 78 -3.54 2.14 7.20
CA GLU A 78 -2.51 2.83 7.99
C GLU A 78 -3.04 4.20 8.46
N GLY A 79 -2.56 4.68 9.61
CA GLY A 79 -2.93 5.97 10.20
C GLY A 79 -4.14 5.94 11.15
N PRO A 80 -4.76 7.10 11.45
CA PRO A 80 -5.77 7.24 12.52
C PRO A 80 -7.07 6.46 12.34
N ARG A 81 -7.27 5.83 11.19
CA ARG A 81 -8.47 5.06 10.81
C ARG A 81 -8.09 3.65 10.36
N ILE A 82 -6.96 3.13 10.86
CA ILE A 82 -6.57 1.72 10.71
C ILE A 82 -7.65 0.81 11.35
N CYS A 83 -7.76 -0.42 10.86
CA CYS A 83 -8.67 -1.42 11.40
C CYS A 83 -8.50 -1.57 12.93
N ILE A 84 -9.61 -1.74 13.65
CA ILE A 84 -9.69 -1.95 15.10
C ILE A 84 -10.21 -3.35 15.43
#